data_AF-A0A6B3FNL7-F1
#
_entry.id   AF-A0A6B3FNL7-F1
#
_cell.length_a   1.000
_cell.length_b   1.000
_cell.length_c   1.000
_cell.angle_alpha   90.00
_cell.angle_beta   90.00
_cell.angle_gamma   90.00
#
_symmetry.space_group_name_H-M   'P 1'
#
loop_
_entity.id
_entity.type
_entity.pdbx_description
1 polymer ?
#
loop_
_entity_poly.entity_id
_entity_poly.type
_entity_poly.pdbx_seq_one_letter_code
_entity_poly.pdbx_strand_id
1 'polypeptide(L)'
;HEVGEHTVRYRATDRSGNVADEKSVEFTVVEPPSQDQTAPETSVKVEGDKNSDGAFITSAKATVAATDDDSGVDKVEYSLDGGPYLAYTTPVIVDRVGHHTIAHRATDKAGNTSEAKKASFTIAQGGGVPAPNCAEFDERHTVFVGTVDTGVPNRITRNRCTINELIEDEKDWSSHALFLKHVTAVLDKLKTDGVIDQRERKAINQAAKNSGIGKPGQSEGYTKLFDGTAASLAKWEQVGGGK
;
A
#
# COMPACT_ATOMS: atom_id res chain seq x y z
N HIS A 1 -21.70 -30.49 29.63
CA HIS A 1 -22.16 -29.80 30.85
C HIS A 1 -23.58 -29.35 30.58
N GLU A 2 -24.49 -29.61 31.52
CA GLU A 2 -25.92 -29.36 31.35
C GLU A 2 -26.26 -27.96 31.88
N VAL A 3 -26.92 -27.15 31.06
CA VAL A 3 -27.48 -25.86 31.47
C VAL A 3 -28.69 -26.07 32.37
N GLY A 4 -28.91 -25.19 33.34
CA GLY A 4 -30.01 -25.27 34.29
C GLY A 4 -29.59 -24.99 35.73
N GLU A 5 -30.53 -25.19 36.65
CA GLU A 5 -30.26 -25.11 38.08
C GLU A 5 -29.58 -26.37 38.59
N HIS A 6 -28.55 -26.18 39.42
CA HIS A 6 -27.77 -27.24 40.03
C HIS A 6 -27.72 -27.03 41.53
N THR A 7 -27.82 -28.13 42.28
CA THR A 7 -27.69 -28.12 43.74
C THR A 7 -26.52 -28.99 44.16
N VAL A 8 -25.53 -28.38 44.82
CA VAL A 8 -24.47 -29.11 45.52
C VAL A 8 -24.86 -29.26 46.97
N ARG A 9 -25.04 -30.51 47.41
CA ARG A 9 -25.26 -30.86 48.81
C ARG A 9 -23.96 -31.32 49.44
N TYR A 10 -23.69 -30.86 50.66
CA TYR A 10 -22.48 -31.18 51.38
C TYR A 10 -22.74 -31.32 52.87
N ARG A 11 -21.98 -32.21 53.50
CA ARG A 11 -21.91 -32.40 54.96
C ARG A 11 -20.53 -32.94 55.33
N ALA A 12 -20.13 -32.78 56.59
CA ALA A 12 -18.86 -33.27 57.09
C ALA A 12 -19.07 -34.35 58.17
N THR A 13 -18.15 -35.31 58.24
CA THR A 13 -18.07 -36.30 59.31
C THR A 13 -16.68 -36.21 59.94
N ASP A 14 -16.60 -36.15 61.28
CA ASP A 14 -15.31 -36.12 61.98
C ASP A 14 -14.69 -37.52 62.16
N ARG A 15 -13.47 -37.60 62.71
CA ARG A 15 -12.76 -38.87 62.95
C ARG A 15 -13.42 -39.75 64.02
N SER A 16 -14.30 -39.17 64.84
CA SER A 16 -15.05 -39.87 65.87
C SER A 16 -16.43 -40.34 65.37
N GLY A 17 -16.78 -40.02 64.12
CA GLY A 17 -18.03 -40.43 63.47
C GLY A 17 -19.19 -39.44 63.63
N ASN A 18 -18.99 -38.26 64.21
CA ASN A 18 -20.05 -37.25 64.32
C ASN A 18 -20.32 -36.63 62.95
N VAL A 19 -21.59 -36.61 62.52
CA VAL A 19 -22.04 -36.09 61.23
C VAL A 19 -22.73 -34.75 61.40
N ALA A 20 -22.32 -33.74 60.65
CA ALA A 20 -22.97 -32.43 60.61
C ALA A 20 -24.25 -32.45 59.77
N ASP A 21 -25.16 -31.51 60.04
CA ASP A 21 -26.35 -31.28 59.21
C ASP A 21 -25.98 -31.03 57.74
N GLU A 22 -26.79 -31.57 56.84
CA GLU A 22 -26.63 -31.34 55.40
C GLU A 22 -26.92 -29.89 55.05
N LYS A 23 -26.04 -29.31 54.24
CA LYS A 23 -26.21 -27.99 53.66
C LYS A 23 -26.20 -28.09 52.15
N SER A 24 -26.80 -27.11 51.49
CA SER A 24 -26.80 -27.01 50.03
C SER A 24 -26.36 -25.63 49.55
N VAL A 25 -25.80 -25.60 48.34
CA VAL A 25 -25.63 -24.40 47.53
C VAL A 25 -26.32 -24.64 46.19
N GLU A 26 -27.15 -23.70 45.79
CA GLU A 26 -27.78 -23.66 44.49
C GLU A 26 -27.02 -22.70 43.59
N PHE A 27 -26.85 -23.07 42.32
CA PHE A 27 -26.28 -22.21 41.29
C PHE A 27 -26.90 -22.56 39.94
N THR A 28 -26.96 -21.57 39.05
CA THR A 28 -27.46 -21.77 37.69
C THR A 28 -26.28 -21.79 36.73
N VAL A 29 -26.21 -22.83 35.90
CA VAL A 29 -25.33 -22.86 34.73
C VAL A 29 -26.14 -22.33 33.55
N VAL A 30 -25.81 -21.13 33.08
CA VAL A 30 -26.44 -20.53 31.91
C VAL A 30 -25.68 -20.89 30.64
N GLU A 31 -26.37 -20.85 29.50
CA GLU A 31 -25.72 -20.95 28.20
C GLU A 31 -24.79 -19.72 28.02
N PRO A 32 -23.56 -19.89 27.52
CA PRO A 32 -22.73 -18.74 27.18
C PRO A 32 -23.47 -17.87 26.16
N PRO A 33 -23.35 -16.53 26.22
CA PRO A 33 -23.92 -15.69 25.16
C PRO A 33 -23.39 -16.18 23.80
N SER A 34 -24.27 -16.32 22.82
CA SER A 34 -23.86 -16.70 21.46
C SER A 34 -22.86 -15.68 20.97
N GLN A 35 -21.63 -16.11 20.70
CA GLN A 35 -20.67 -15.26 20.01
C GLN A 35 -21.10 -15.19 18.55
N ASP A 36 -21.07 -13.98 18.00
CA ASP A 36 -21.25 -13.76 16.59
C ASP A 36 -20.19 -14.55 15.80
N GLN A 37 -20.63 -15.26 14.76
CA GLN A 37 -19.80 -16.07 13.86
C GLN A 37 -19.98 -15.63 12.39
N THR A 38 -20.78 -14.59 12.15
CA THR A 38 -21.08 -14.08 10.82
C THR A 38 -20.03 -13.02 10.49
N ALA A 39 -19.34 -13.18 9.36
CA ALA A 39 -18.40 -12.15 8.93
C ALA A 39 -19.15 -10.97 8.26
N PRO A 40 -18.60 -9.74 8.34
CA PRO A 40 -19.20 -8.59 7.68
C PRO A 40 -19.36 -8.75 6.16
N GLU A 41 -20.37 -8.10 5.61
CA GLU A 41 -20.52 -7.92 4.16
C GLU A 41 -19.87 -6.63 3.69
N THR A 42 -19.12 -6.68 2.59
CA THR A 42 -18.40 -5.53 2.04
C THR A 42 -18.77 -5.23 0.59
N SER A 43 -18.67 -3.95 0.21
CA SER A 43 -18.85 -3.46 -1.16
C SER A 43 -17.90 -2.31 -1.46
N VAL A 44 -17.61 -2.09 -2.75
CA VAL A 44 -16.83 -0.94 -3.23
C VAL A 44 -17.53 -0.27 -4.41
N LYS A 45 -17.56 1.06 -4.38
CA LYS A 45 -18.02 1.91 -5.47
C LYS A 45 -16.84 2.69 -6.04
N VAL A 46 -16.56 2.55 -7.33
CA VAL A 46 -15.48 3.27 -8.01
C VAL A 46 -16.09 4.29 -8.98
N GLU A 47 -15.77 5.56 -8.79
CA GLU A 47 -16.37 6.70 -9.50
C GLU A 47 -15.32 7.63 -10.09
N GLY A 48 -15.71 8.39 -11.11
CA GLY A 48 -14.84 9.31 -11.86
C GLY A 48 -15.35 9.49 -13.28
N ASP A 49 -14.84 10.50 -13.97
CA ASP A 49 -15.13 10.71 -15.40
C ASP A 49 -14.51 9.58 -16.22
N LYS A 50 -15.20 9.10 -17.24
CA LYS A 50 -14.75 7.98 -18.08
C LYS A 50 -14.68 8.39 -19.54
N ASN A 51 -13.74 7.81 -20.28
CA ASN A 51 -13.70 7.88 -21.73
C ASN A 51 -14.70 6.89 -22.36
N SER A 52 -14.80 6.88 -23.70
CA SER A 52 -15.68 5.97 -24.45
C SER A 52 -15.39 4.49 -24.23
N ASP A 53 -14.18 4.15 -23.80
CA ASP A 53 -13.73 2.77 -23.55
C ASP A 53 -14.00 2.33 -22.10
N GLY A 54 -14.62 3.20 -21.29
CA GLY A 54 -14.95 2.93 -19.89
C GLY A 54 -13.77 3.09 -18.92
N ALA A 55 -12.61 3.53 -19.40
CA ALA A 55 -11.46 3.87 -18.55
C ALA A 55 -11.68 5.22 -17.88
N PHE A 56 -11.33 5.33 -16.60
CA PHE A 56 -11.40 6.58 -15.87
C PHE A 56 -10.35 7.57 -16.38
N ILE A 57 -10.73 8.82 -16.53
CA ILE A 57 -9.87 9.90 -17.00
C ILE A 57 -9.26 10.58 -15.79
N THR A 58 -7.93 10.75 -15.79
CA THR A 58 -7.16 11.42 -14.73
C THR A 58 -7.13 10.68 -13.40
N SER A 59 -8.29 10.28 -12.84
CA SER A 59 -8.36 9.56 -11.56
C SER A 59 -9.70 8.83 -11.38
N ALA A 60 -9.69 7.85 -10.47
CA ALA A 60 -10.87 7.20 -9.93
C ALA A 60 -10.90 7.31 -8.40
N LYS A 61 -12.08 7.47 -7.83
CA LYS A 61 -12.35 7.48 -6.40
C LYS A 61 -13.06 6.19 -6.00
N ALA A 62 -12.38 5.36 -5.21
CA ALA A 62 -12.95 4.14 -4.63
C ALA A 62 -13.47 4.41 -3.22
N THR A 63 -14.75 4.13 -2.99
CA THR A 63 -15.42 4.23 -1.69
C THR A 63 -15.83 2.83 -1.24
N VAL A 64 -15.28 2.37 -0.11
CA VAL A 64 -15.60 1.06 0.47
C VAL A 64 -16.66 1.24 1.56
N ALA A 65 -17.61 0.32 1.61
CA ALA A 65 -18.60 0.21 2.67
C ALA A 65 -18.63 -1.22 3.23
N ALA A 66 -18.97 -1.34 4.51
CA ALA A 66 -19.13 -2.60 5.19
C ALA A 66 -20.35 -2.55 6.12
N THR A 67 -21.05 -3.67 6.24
CA THR A 67 -22.20 -3.84 7.14
C THR A 67 -22.10 -5.17 7.84
N ASP A 68 -22.51 -5.19 9.11
CA ASP A 68 -22.62 -6.39 9.93
C ASP A 68 -23.80 -6.17 10.88
N ASP A 69 -24.74 -7.10 10.89
CA ASP A 69 -26.04 -6.95 11.59
C ASP A 69 -25.98 -7.43 13.05
N ASP A 70 -24.96 -8.24 13.40
CA ASP A 70 -24.84 -8.90 14.70
C ASP A 70 -23.94 -8.09 15.65
N SER A 71 -22.61 -8.24 15.56
CA SER A 71 -21.68 -7.53 16.45
C SER A 71 -21.28 -6.14 15.94
N GLY A 72 -21.57 -5.86 14.66
CA GLY A 72 -21.24 -4.62 13.97
C GLY A 72 -19.78 -4.58 13.52
N VAL A 73 -19.49 -3.70 12.55
CA VAL A 73 -18.15 -3.57 11.97
C VAL A 73 -17.17 -2.91 12.96
N ASP A 74 -16.00 -3.53 13.17
CA ASP A 74 -14.88 -2.98 13.92
C ASP A 74 -13.94 -2.19 13.00
N LYS A 75 -13.49 -2.82 11.90
CA LYS A 75 -12.60 -2.18 10.93
C LYS A 75 -12.86 -2.61 9.49
N VAL A 76 -12.52 -1.71 8.57
CA VAL A 76 -12.51 -1.97 7.13
C VAL A 76 -11.08 -1.82 6.63
N GLU A 77 -10.65 -2.71 5.75
CA GLU A 77 -9.30 -2.72 5.18
C GLU A 77 -9.36 -2.86 3.66
N TYR A 78 -8.39 -2.27 2.96
CA TYR A 78 -8.25 -2.39 1.52
C TYR A 78 -6.81 -2.66 1.10
N SER A 79 -6.63 -3.29 -0.06
CA SER A 79 -5.34 -3.51 -0.72
C SER A 79 -5.44 -3.01 -2.15
N LEU A 80 -4.51 -2.14 -2.56
CA LEU A 80 -4.41 -1.63 -3.92
C LEU A 80 -3.30 -2.39 -4.66
N ASP A 81 -3.60 -2.88 -5.86
CA ASP A 81 -2.68 -3.56 -6.77
C ASP A 81 -1.92 -4.75 -6.16
N GLY A 82 -2.55 -5.45 -5.21
CA GLY A 82 -1.94 -6.58 -4.52
C GLY A 82 -0.95 -6.21 -3.41
N GLY A 83 -0.87 -4.93 -3.04
CA GLY A 83 -0.13 -4.46 -1.88
C GLY A 83 -0.69 -4.97 -0.54
N PRO A 84 -0.06 -4.63 0.59
CA PRO A 84 -0.58 -4.99 1.92
C PRO A 84 -1.94 -4.34 2.20
N TYR A 85 -2.71 -4.96 3.10
CA TYR A 85 -3.96 -4.36 3.58
C TYR A 85 -3.68 -3.14 4.45
N LEU A 86 -4.38 -2.04 4.17
CA LEU A 86 -4.37 -0.79 4.91
C LEU A 86 -5.76 -0.51 5.47
N ALA A 87 -5.84 0.15 6.62
CA ALA A 87 -7.11 0.57 7.19
C ALA A 87 -7.80 1.60 6.28
N TYR A 88 -9.08 1.37 5.99
CA TYR A 88 -9.91 2.28 5.23
C TYR A 88 -10.54 3.32 6.16
N THR A 89 -10.14 4.57 6.02
CA THR A 89 -10.65 5.70 6.82
C THR A 89 -11.28 6.80 5.96
N THR A 90 -10.86 6.90 4.71
CA THR A 90 -11.38 7.84 3.71
C THR A 90 -11.37 7.18 2.33
N PRO A 91 -12.17 7.69 1.36
CA PRO A 91 -12.13 7.21 -0.01
C PRO A 91 -10.71 7.23 -0.60
N VAL A 92 -10.39 6.21 -1.40
CA VAL A 92 -9.08 6.02 -2.02
C VAL A 92 -9.10 6.64 -3.41
N ILE A 93 -8.18 7.57 -3.68
CA ILE A 93 -7.99 8.15 -5.01
C ILE A 93 -6.87 7.39 -5.72
N VAL A 94 -7.14 6.97 -6.95
CA VAL A 94 -6.18 6.28 -7.82
C VAL A 94 -6.09 7.05 -9.12
N ASP A 95 -4.93 7.63 -9.38
CA ASP A 95 -4.69 8.55 -10.50
C ASP A 95 -3.47 8.18 -11.35
N ARG A 96 -2.79 7.08 -11.00
CA ARG A 96 -1.76 6.48 -11.85
C ARG A 96 -2.44 5.88 -13.07
N VAL A 97 -1.88 6.13 -14.26
CA VAL A 97 -2.37 5.55 -15.52
C VAL A 97 -2.09 4.04 -15.51
N GLY A 98 -3.03 3.26 -16.05
CA GLY A 98 -2.90 1.82 -16.19
C GLY A 98 -4.04 1.05 -15.51
N HIS A 99 -3.89 -0.27 -15.47
CA HIS A 99 -4.85 -1.17 -14.84
C HIS A 99 -4.60 -1.26 -13.33
N HIS A 100 -5.67 -1.22 -12.56
CA HIS A 100 -5.66 -1.26 -11.11
C HIS A 100 -6.64 -2.29 -10.56
N THR A 101 -6.30 -2.81 -9.37
CA THR A 101 -7.22 -3.63 -8.58
C THR A 101 -7.32 -3.10 -7.16
N ILE A 102 -8.54 -3.06 -6.62
CA ILE A 102 -8.77 -2.82 -5.19
C ILE A 102 -9.43 -4.05 -4.59
N ALA A 103 -8.74 -4.67 -3.63
CA ALA A 103 -9.32 -5.68 -2.75
C ALA A 103 -9.78 -5.03 -1.46
N HIS A 104 -10.88 -5.49 -0.87
CA HIS A 104 -11.41 -4.98 0.38
C HIS A 104 -12.00 -6.09 1.24
N ARG A 105 -11.87 -5.93 2.55
CA ARG A 105 -12.43 -6.82 3.59
C ARG A 105 -12.77 -6.03 4.84
N ALA A 106 -13.55 -6.62 5.73
CA ALA A 106 -13.86 -6.02 7.03
C ALA A 106 -13.80 -7.08 8.14
N THR A 107 -13.57 -6.60 9.36
CA THR A 107 -13.60 -7.41 10.59
C THR A 107 -14.67 -6.81 11.51
N ASP A 108 -15.49 -7.66 12.12
CA ASP A 108 -16.50 -7.26 13.11
C ASP A 108 -15.91 -7.16 14.54
N LYS A 109 -16.76 -6.84 15.52
CA LYS A 109 -16.33 -6.74 16.94
C LYS A 109 -16.18 -8.10 17.63
N ALA A 110 -16.68 -9.18 17.05
CA ALA A 110 -16.49 -10.55 17.52
C ALA A 110 -15.19 -11.19 16.97
N GLY A 111 -14.53 -10.55 16.01
CA GLY A 111 -13.29 -10.99 15.37
C GLY A 111 -13.48 -11.74 14.04
N ASN A 112 -14.70 -11.86 13.52
CA ASN A 112 -14.92 -12.51 12.22
C ASN A 112 -14.48 -11.58 11.11
N THR A 113 -13.69 -12.10 10.16
CA THR A 113 -13.16 -11.32 9.03
C THR A 113 -13.76 -11.83 7.72
N SER A 114 -14.27 -10.92 6.90
CA SER A 114 -14.86 -11.25 5.61
C SER A 114 -13.81 -11.80 4.64
N GLU A 115 -14.26 -12.66 3.73
CA GLU A 115 -13.50 -12.95 2.52
C GLU A 115 -13.21 -11.65 1.76
N ALA A 116 -12.05 -11.59 1.11
CA ALA A 116 -11.65 -10.42 0.35
C ALA A 116 -12.38 -10.36 -1.00
N LYS A 117 -13.17 -9.30 -1.21
CA LYS A 117 -13.77 -9.01 -2.52
C LYS A 117 -12.86 -8.07 -3.30
N LYS A 118 -12.90 -8.14 -4.63
CA LYS A 118 -11.99 -7.40 -5.52
C LYS A 118 -12.75 -6.69 -6.65
N ALA A 119 -12.33 -5.48 -6.97
CA ALA A 119 -12.77 -4.74 -8.15
C ALA A 119 -11.56 -4.31 -8.99
N SER A 120 -11.73 -4.25 -10.31
CA SER A 120 -10.70 -3.83 -11.25
C SER A 120 -11.17 -2.63 -12.08
N PHE A 121 -10.26 -1.73 -12.41
CA PHE A 121 -10.54 -0.57 -13.26
C PHE A 121 -9.26 -0.08 -13.93
N THR A 122 -9.42 0.73 -14.99
CA THR A 122 -8.29 1.32 -15.72
C THR A 122 -8.35 2.84 -15.61
N ILE A 123 -7.20 3.47 -15.40
CA ILE A 123 -7.02 4.91 -15.55
C ILE A 123 -6.35 5.16 -16.90
N ALA A 124 -6.95 6.00 -17.74
CA ALA A 124 -6.37 6.47 -19.00
C ALA A 124 -5.84 7.90 -18.83
N GLN A 125 -4.84 8.26 -19.65
CA GLN A 125 -4.53 9.66 -19.89
C GLN A 125 -5.71 10.31 -20.62
N GLY A 126 -6.33 11.32 -20.01
CA GLY A 126 -7.36 12.13 -20.66
C GLY A 126 -7.22 13.59 -20.23
N GLY A 127 -7.30 14.47 -21.23
CA GLY A 127 -6.81 15.85 -21.22
C GLY A 127 -7.31 16.71 -20.06
N GLY A 128 -6.36 17.25 -19.28
CA GLY A 128 -6.67 18.31 -18.33
C GLY A 128 -5.87 18.39 -17.03
N VAL A 129 -4.80 17.62 -16.80
CA VAL A 129 -3.76 17.98 -15.81
C VAL A 129 -2.41 17.58 -16.41
N PRO A 130 -1.43 18.50 -16.54
CA PRO A 130 -0.08 18.13 -16.98
C PRO A 130 0.43 16.97 -16.12
N ALA A 131 1.06 15.97 -16.75
CA ALA A 131 1.86 15.01 -16.01
C ALA A 131 2.77 15.79 -15.05
N PRO A 132 2.96 15.35 -13.79
CA PRO A 132 4.04 15.91 -13.00
C PRO A 132 5.32 15.77 -13.84
N ASN A 133 6.19 16.77 -13.80
CA ASN A 133 7.47 16.70 -14.49
C ASN A 133 8.39 15.72 -13.72
N CYS A 134 8.02 14.44 -13.71
CA CYS A 134 8.88 13.34 -13.31
C CYS A 134 9.82 13.13 -14.50
N ALA A 135 11.11 13.37 -14.28
CA ALA A 135 12.06 13.48 -15.37
C ALA A 135 12.10 12.22 -16.24
N GLU A 136 11.85 11.05 -15.63
CA GLU A 136 11.92 9.73 -16.24
C GLU A 136 10.92 8.76 -15.60
N PHE A 137 10.72 7.58 -16.20
CA PHE A 137 9.83 6.52 -15.69
C PHE A 137 10.69 5.33 -15.24
N ASP A 138 10.55 4.92 -13.98
CA ASP A 138 11.30 3.79 -13.39
C ASP A 138 10.37 2.78 -12.69
N GLU A 139 10.33 1.54 -13.20
CA GLU A 139 9.51 0.43 -12.69
C GLU A 139 10.20 -0.45 -11.64
N ARG A 140 11.45 -0.16 -11.26
CA ARG A 140 12.19 -0.98 -10.30
C ARG A 140 11.53 -0.94 -8.93
N HIS A 141 11.54 -2.10 -8.26
CA HIS A 141 10.95 -2.26 -6.93
C HIS A 141 11.76 -1.60 -5.81
N THR A 142 13.06 -1.43 -5.99
CA THR A 142 13.96 -0.75 -5.05
C THR A 142 14.60 0.46 -5.71
N VAL A 143 15.03 1.42 -4.89
CA VAL A 143 15.73 2.62 -5.32
C VAL A 143 17.15 2.23 -5.74
N PHE A 144 17.51 2.54 -6.97
CA PHE A 144 18.85 2.39 -7.52
C PHE A 144 19.50 3.76 -7.65
N VAL A 145 20.81 3.81 -7.46
CA VAL A 145 21.59 5.02 -7.76
C VAL A 145 22.73 4.65 -8.70
N GLY A 146 22.50 4.86 -9.99
CA GLY A 146 23.31 4.28 -11.05
C GLY A 146 23.16 2.75 -11.03
N THR A 147 24.26 2.04 -10.79
CA THR A 147 24.24 0.56 -10.70
C THR A 147 24.07 0.03 -9.28
N VAL A 148 23.94 0.90 -8.27
CA VAL A 148 23.91 0.51 -6.86
C VAL A 148 22.46 0.38 -6.37
N ASP A 149 22.03 -0.84 -6.06
CA ASP A 149 20.76 -1.08 -5.35
C ASP A 149 20.89 -0.66 -3.88
N THR A 150 19.96 0.17 -3.41
CA THR A 150 19.93 0.63 -2.02
C THR A 150 19.19 -0.32 -1.08
N GLY A 151 18.38 -1.24 -1.64
CA GLY A 151 17.42 -2.07 -0.90
C GLY A 151 16.23 -1.30 -0.31
N VAL A 152 16.13 0.02 -0.55
CA VAL A 152 15.01 0.84 -0.11
C VAL A 152 13.85 0.67 -1.10
N PRO A 153 12.61 0.39 -0.67
CA PRO A 153 11.47 0.30 -1.57
C PRO A 153 11.27 1.58 -2.39
N ASN A 154 11.08 1.46 -3.70
CA ASN A 154 10.85 2.60 -4.59
C ASN A 154 9.38 3.08 -4.50
N ARG A 155 9.09 3.91 -3.50
CA ARG A 155 7.72 4.37 -3.20
C ARG A 155 7.30 5.54 -4.09
N ILE A 156 6.01 5.62 -4.39
CA ILE A 156 5.40 6.82 -5.00
C ILE A 156 5.30 7.90 -3.93
N THR A 157 5.74 9.12 -4.25
CA THR A 157 5.72 10.25 -3.34
C THR A 157 4.48 11.15 -3.55
N ARG A 158 4.32 12.19 -2.73
CA ARG A 158 3.19 13.13 -2.84
C ARG A 158 3.13 13.89 -4.17
N ASN A 159 4.26 14.05 -4.87
CA ASN A 159 4.30 14.69 -6.18
C ASN A 159 4.03 13.71 -7.35
N ARG A 160 3.67 12.47 -7.02
CA ARG A 160 3.32 11.40 -7.96
C ARG A 160 4.49 10.90 -8.83
N CYS A 161 5.73 11.22 -8.45
CA CYS A 161 6.92 10.54 -8.94
C CYS A 161 7.34 9.44 -7.95
N THR A 162 8.07 8.43 -8.40
CA THR A 162 8.75 7.48 -7.51
C THR A 162 9.98 8.12 -6.87
N ILE A 163 10.52 7.51 -5.82
CA ILE A 163 11.77 7.99 -5.21
C ILE A 163 12.90 8.02 -6.26
N ASN A 164 13.01 6.98 -7.09
CA ASN A 164 14.06 6.89 -8.12
C ASN A 164 13.95 7.99 -9.16
N GLU A 165 12.73 8.32 -9.59
CA GLU A 165 12.48 9.39 -10.55
C GLU A 165 12.87 10.77 -10.01
N LEU A 166 12.90 10.95 -8.68
CA LEU A 166 13.38 12.18 -8.04
C LEU A 166 14.89 12.19 -7.80
N ILE A 167 15.55 11.04 -7.75
CA ILE A 167 17.01 10.97 -7.65
C ILE A 167 17.66 11.51 -8.93
N GLU A 168 17.00 11.34 -10.09
CA GLU A 168 17.47 11.80 -11.40
C GLU A 168 18.89 11.29 -11.71
N ASP A 169 19.19 10.02 -11.44
CA ASP A 169 20.53 9.44 -11.67
C ASP A 169 20.91 9.32 -13.16
N GLU A 170 19.93 9.30 -14.06
CA GLU A 170 20.10 9.28 -15.52
C GLU A 170 20.32 10.67 -16.14
N LYS A 171 20.14 11.74 -15.37
CA LYS A 171 20.38 13.11 -15.84
C LYS A 171 21.87 13.35 -16.09
N ASP A 172 22.17 14.22 -17.06
CA ASP A 172 23.54 14.69 -17.29
C ASP A 172 23.98 15.65 -16.16
N TRP A 173 24.68 15.10 -15.17
CA TRP A 173 25.25 15.84 -14.04
C TRP A 173 26.65 16.31 -14.36
N SER A 174 26.82 17.63 -14.49
CA SER A 174 28.13 18.25 -14.77
C SER A 174 29.19 18.05 -13.67
N SER A 175 28.78 17.62 -12.46
CA SER A 175 29.72 17.12 -11.45
C SER A 175 29.03 16.23 -10.41
N HIS A 176 29.81 15.31 -9.83
CA HIS A 176 29.38 14.44 -8.73
C HIS A 176 28.91 15.25 -7.52
N ALA A 177 29.53 16.40 -7.25
CA ALA A 177 29.12 17.28 -6.16
C ALA A 177 27.71 17.87 -6.36
N LEU A 178 27.36 18.24 -7.59
CA LEU A 178 26.02 18.73 -7.92
C LEU A 178 24.97 17.61 -7.81
N PHE A 179 25.31 16.41 -8.27
CA PHE A 179 24.47 15.23 -8.09
C PHE A 179 24.19 14.95 -6.60
N LEU A 180 25.24 14.87 -5.77
CA LEU A 180 25.08 14.64 -4.32
C LEU A 180 24.27 15.73 -3.63
N LYS A 181 24.43 16.99 -4.06
CA LYS A 181 23.64 18.12 -3.55
C LYS A 181 22.16 17.95 -3.86
N HIS A 182 21.82 17.56 -5.09
CA HIS A 182 20.45 17.28 -5.50
C HIS A 182 19.86 16.11 -4.70
N VAL A 183 20.55 14.97 -4.66
CA VAL A 183 20.12 13.79 -3.89
C VAL A 183 19.86 14.15 -2.43
N THR A 184 20.76 14.91 -1.81
CA THR A 184 20.57 15.34 -0.41
C THR A 184 19.30 16.19 -0.23
N ALA A 185 19.06 17.16 -1.12
CA ALA A 185 17.88 18.02 -1.07
C ALA A 185 16.57 17.23 -1.27
N VAL A 186 16.58 16.27 -2.20
CA VAL A 186 15.45 15.37 -2.44
C VAL A 186 15.19 14.51 -1.19
N LEU A 187 16.21 13.85 -0.66
CA LEU A 187 16.07 12.97 0.51
C LEU A 187 15.63 13.74 1.77
N ASP A 188 16.05 14.98 1.96
CA ASP A 188 15.60 15.82 3.07
C ASP A 188 14.11 16.15 2.96
N LYS A 189 13.63 16.46 1.74
CA LYS A 189 12.21 16.66 1.48
C LYS A 189 11.42 15.37 1.71
N LEU A 190 11.87 14.23 1.18
CA LEU A 190 11.20 12.94 1.34
C LEU A 190 11.11 12.49 2.79
N LYS A 191 12.15 12.74 3.58
CA LYS A 191 12.12 12.48 5.03
C LYS A 191 11.14 13.40 5.73
N THR A 192 11.10 14.68 5.39
CA THR A 192 10.15 15.65 5.95
C THR A 192 8.71 15.27 5.61
N ASP A 193 8.48 14.76 4.41
CA ASP A 193 7.18 14.29 3.94
C ASP A 193 6.79 12.91 4.51
N GLY A 194 7.70 12.23 5.24
CA GLY A 194 7.46 10.91 5.84
C GLY A 194 7.50 9.75 4.83
N VAL A 195 8.03 9.96 3.63
CA VAL A 195 8.12 8.95 2.56
C VAL A 195 9.27 7.97 2.81
N ILE A 196 10.33 8.45 3.46
CA ILE A 196 11.48 7.65 3.88
C ILE A 196 11.84 7.93 5.33
N ASP A 197 12.43 6.95 6.00
CA ASP A 197 12.99 7.13 7.34
C ASP A 197 14.47 7.57 7.33
N GLN A 198 15.05 7.76 8.51
CA GLN A 198 16.46 8.18 8.64
C GLN A 198 17.46 7.10 8.19
N ARG A 199 17.11 5.81 8.28
CA ARG A 199 17.95 4.68 7.85
C ARG A 199 17.96 4.59 6.33
N GLU A 200 16.80 4.68 5.70
CA GLU A 200 16.61 4.69 4.25
C GLU A 200 17.31 5.89 3.61
N ARG A 201 17.15 7.08 4.19
CA ARG A 201 17.90 8.28 3.77
C ARG A 201 19.41 8.05 3.79
N LYS A 202 19.94 7.39 4.83
CA LYS A 202 21.38 7.07 4.89
C LYS A 202 21.79 6.07 3.80
N ALA A 203 20.97 5.04 3.56
CA ALA A 203 21.24 4.03 2.54
C ALA A 203 21.32 4.65 1.13
N ILE A 204 20.32 5.45 0.75
CA ILE A 204 20.28 6.11 -0.57
C ILE A 204 21.43 7.11 -0.72
N ASN A 205 21.71 7.91 0.31
CA ASN A 205 22.83 8.85 0.27
C ASN A 205 24.19 8.14 0.18
N GLN A 206 24.34 6.96 0.80
CA GLN A 206 25.55 6.17 0.67
C GLN A 206 25.71 5.58 -0.73
N ALA A 207 24.63 5.08 -1.33
CA ALA A 207 24.63 4.62 -2.72
C ALA A 207 25.01 5.76 -3.68
N ALA A 208 24.45 6.96 -3.48
CA ALA A 208 24.79 8.13 -4.28
C ALA A 208 26.27 8.54 -4.19
N LYS A 209 26.90 8.45 -3.02
CA LYS A 209 28.35 8.68 -2.86
C LYS A 209 29.20 7.62 -3.56
N ASN A 210 28.71 6.38 -3.55
CA ASN A 210 29.39 5.25 -4.14
C ASN A 210 29.21 5.20 -5.67
N SER A 211 28.21 5.90 -6.23
CA SER A 211 27.91 5.87 -7.65
C SER A 211 28.98 6.55 -8.50
N GLY A 212 29.00 6.21 -9.80
CA GLY A 212 29.84 6.86 -10.81
C GLY A 212 29.30 8.21 -11.32
N ILE A 213 28.08 8.59 -10.95
CA ILE A 213 27.32 9.66 -11.59
C ILE A 213 28.01 11.02 -11.42
N GLY A 214 28.23 11.73 -12.53
CA GLY A 214 28.89 13.03 -12.54
C GLY A 214 30.40 12.99 -12.19
N LYS A 215 31.03 11.81 -12.11
CA LYS A 215 32.50 11.72 -11.98
C LYS A 215 33.17 11.87 -13.35
N PRO A 216 34.31 12.57 -13.44
CA PRO A 216 35.08 12.68 -14.68
C PRO A 216 35.43 11.29 -15.25
N GLY A 217 35.22 11.08 -16.54
CA GLY A 217 35.51 9.79 -17.21
C GLY A 217 34.49 8.68 -16.96
N GLN A 218 33.36 8.98 -16.31
CA GLN A 218 32.20 8.09 -16.17
C GLN A 218 31.00 8.64 -16.96
N SER A 219 31.21 8.97 -18.24
CA SER A 219 30.19 9.48 -19.16
C SER A 219 29.43 8.37 -19.89
N GLU A 220 29.48 7.13 -19.38
CA GLU A 220 28.80 5.95 -19.95
C GLU A 220 27.31 5.87 -19.59
N GLY A 221 26.70 6.97 -19.14
CA GLY A 221 25.25 7.09 -19.11
C GLY A 221 24.69 7.11 -20.53
N TYR A 222 23.43 6.67 -20.70
CA TYR A 222 22.78 6.70 -22.00
C TYR A 222 22.57 8.15 -22.43
N THR A 223 23.31 8.63 -23.44
CA THR A 223 22.94 9.86 -24.13
C THR A 223 21.65 9.58 -24.92
N LYS A 224 20.54 10.22 -24.54
CA LYS A 224 19.28 10.09 -25.29
C LYS A 224 19.49 10.49 -26.74
N LEU A 225 19.48 9.50 -27.62
CA LEU A 225 19.51 9.69 -29.08
C LEU A 225 18.16 10.18 -29.61
N PHE A 226 17.08 9.93 -28.87
CA PHE A 226 15.75 10.46 -29.10
C PHE A 226 15.21 11.08 -27.80
N ASP A 227 14.88 12.37 -27.84
CA ASP A 227 14.44 13.17 -26.68
C ASP A 227 12.97 13.62 -26.78
N GLY A 228 12.21 13.05 -27.73
CA GLY A 228 10.82 13.42 -27.97
C GLY A 228 10.62 14.64 -28.88
N THR A 229 11.69 15.37 -29.23
CA THR A 229 11.60 16.49 -30.19
C THR A 229 11.64 16.01 -31.63
N ALA A 230 11.04 16.78 -32.54
CA ALA A 230 11.13 16.53 -33.98
C ALA A 230 12.60 16.57 -34.47
N ALA A 231 13.46 17.36 -33.83
CA ALA A 231 14.87 17.51 -34.19
C ALA A 231 15.71 16.26 -33.83
N SER A 232 15.44 15.60 -32.71
CA SER A 232 16.09 14.33 -32.39
C SER A 232 15.54 13.19 -33.24
N LEU A 233 14.23 13.19 -33.55
CA LEU A 233 13.60 12.19 -34.43
C LEU A 233 14.15 12.24 -35.86
N ALA A 234 14.41 13.43 -36.39
CA ALA A 234 14.92 13.63 -37.76
C ALA A 234 16.31 13.01 -38.01
N LYS A 235 17.00 12.58 -36.94
CA LYS A 235 18.29 11.87 -37.02
C LYS A 235 18.14 10.36 -37.22
N TRP A 236 16.90 9.84 -37.19
CA TRP A 236 16.60 8.42 -37.32
C TRP A 236 15.97 8.13 -38.69
N GLU A 237 16.43 7.08 -39.36
CA GLU A 237 15.90 6.61 -40.64
C GLU A 237 15.27 5.21 -40.47
N GLN A 238 14.09 4.98 -41.04
CA GLN A 238 13.49 3.64 -41.06
C GLN A 238 14.18 2.76 -42.10
N VAL A 239 14.66 1.60 -41.68
CA VAL A 239 14.96 0.51 -42.62
C VAL A 239 13.63 -0.07 -43.10
N GLY A 240 13.38 0.02 -44.41
CA GLY A 240 12.08 -0.36 -45.01
C GLY A 240 11.59 -1.76 -44.64
N GLY A 241 10.28 -2.00 -44.80
CA GLY A 241 9.63 -3.26 -44.40
C GLY A 241 10.23 -4.50 -45.07
N GLY A 242 10.48 -5.54 -44.27
CA GLY A 242 10.93 -6.86 -44.75
C GLY A 242 9.86 -7.55 -45.59
N LYS A 243 10.28 -8.30 -46.62
CA LYS A 243 9.41 -9.08 -47.49
C LYS A 243 8.93 -10.38 -46.84
#